data_AF-A0A1Y6K1I0-F1
#
_entry.id   AF-A0A1Y6K1I0-F1
#
_cell.length_a   1.000
_cell.length_b   1.000
_cell.length_c   1.000
_cell.angle_alpha   90.00
_cell.angle_beta   90.00
_cell.angle_gamma   90.00
#
_symmetry.space_group_name_H-M   'P 1'
#
loop_
_entity.id
_entity.type
_entity.pdbx_description
1 polymer ?
#
loop_
_entity_poly.entity_id
_entity_poly.type
_entity_poly.pdbx_seq_one_letter_code
_entity_poly.pdbx_strand_id
1 'polypeptide(L)'
;MQEKAYARTEERQGHANGYKPKTVRTRLGDSTFAISQVREGGFYPSTLEKGRRSERALLIALAEMVVQGVSIRRVKTITEELCGIEISAM
;
A
#
# COMPACT_ATOMS: atom_id res chain seq x y z
N MET A 1 -19.76 29.11 -12.72
CA MET A 1 -19.20 29.32 -11.36
C MET A 1 -18.61 27.99 -10.95
N GLN A 2 -17.28 27.86 -10.91
CA GLN A 2 -16.62 26.59 -10.61
C GLN A 2 -16.72 26.33 -9.10
N GLU A 3 -17.54 25.37 -8.67
CA GLU A 3 -17.55 24.97 -7.27
C GLU A 3 -16.20 24.36 -6.89
N LYS A 4 -15.61 24.85 -5.80
CA LYS A 4 -14.33 24.33 -5.28
C LYS A 4 -14.56 22.91 -4.76
N ALA A 5 -13.63 22.00 -5.04
CA ALA A 5 -13.66 20.58 -4.65
C ALA A 5 -13.84 20.27 -3.14
N TYR A 6 -13.87 21.29 -2.28
CA TYR A 6 -14.03 21.18 -0.83
C TYR A 6 -15.28 21.89 -0.29
N ALA A 7 -16.14 22.43 -1.17
CA ALA A 7 -17.37 23.11 -0.78
C ALA A 7 -18.28 22.17 0.03
N ARG A 8 -18.98 22.75 1.02
CA ARG A 8 -19.98 22.04 1.82
C ARG A 8 -21.35 22.28 1.19
N THR A 9 -21.65 21.53 0.15
CA THR A 9 -22.94 21.55 -0.56
C THR A 9 -23.94 20.60 0.07
N GLU A 10 -25.23 20.79 -0.21
CA GLU A 10 -26.30 19.91 0.30
C GLU A 10 -26.20 18.49 -0.28
N GLU A 11 -25.59 18.31 -1.46
CA GLU A 11 -25.36 17.01 -2.08
C GLU A 11 -24.20 16.20 -1.45
N ARG A 12 -23.49 16.76 -0.46
CA ARG A 12 -22.33 16.12 0.16
C ARG A 12 -22.75 14.90 0.97
N GLN A 13 -22.25 13.73 0.58
CA GLN A 13 -22.60 12.43 1.18
C GLN A 13 -21.69 11.97 2.34
N GLY A 14 -20.78 12.82 2.82
CA GLY A 14 -19.91 12.43 3.93
C GLY A 14 -18.81 13.41 4.29
N HIS A 15 -18.25 13.21 5.48
CA HIS A 15 -17.17 14.03 6.04
C HIS A 15 -15.94 13.19 6.37
N ALA A 16 -14.76 13.76 6.12
CA ALA A 16 -13.50 13.19 6.59
C ALA A 16 -13.43 13.30 8.12
N ASN A 17 -13.02 12.22 8.78
CA ASN A 17 -12.97 12.09 10.23
C ASN A 17 -11.59 11.58 10.67
N GLY A 18 -10.56 12.33 10.29
CA GLY A 18 -9.17 12.00 10.58
C GLY A 18 -8.55 10.99 9.61
N TYR A 19 -7.40 10.46 10.02
CA TYR A 19 -6.58 9.57 9.23
C TYR A 19 -6.16 8.35 10.03
N LYS A 20 -6.19 7.18 9.39
CA LYS A 20 -5.63 5.94 9.93
C LYS A 20 -4.28 5.66 9.27
N PRO A 21 -3.20 5.48 10.03
CA PRO A 21 -1.91 5.11 9.45
C PRO A 21 -1.99 3.70 8.87
N LYS A 22 -1.39 3.52 7.68
CA LYS A 22 -1.19 2.23 7.05
C LYS A 22 0.22 2.14 6.51
N THR A 23 1.02 1.24 7.06
CA THR A 23 2.35 0.93 6.55
C THR A 23 2.27 -0.15 5.47
N VAL A 24 2.92 0.08 4.35
CA VAL A 24 3.06 -0.86 3.24
C VAL A 24 4.54 -1.02 2.92
N ARG A 25 4.99 -2.27 2.86
CA ARG A 25 6.31 -2.67 2.36
C ARG A 25 6.36 -2.44 0.86
N THR A 26 7.19 -1.52 0.41
CA THR A 26 7.44 -1.25 -1.01
C THR A 26 8.84 -1.68 -1.39
N ARG A 27 9.17 -1.68 -2.68
CA ARG A 27 10.55 -1.91 -3.13
C ARG A 27 11.57 -0.88 -2.60
N LEU A 28 11.09 0.28 -2.14
CA LEU A 28 11.91 1.35 -1.56
C LEU A 28 11.96 1.32 -0.03
N GLY A 29 11.46 0.25 0.58
CA GLY A 29 11.30 0.13 2.04
C GLY A 29 9.87 0.37 2.51
N ASP A 30 9.73 0.52 3.83
CA ASP A 30 8.44 0.75 4.49
C ASP A 30 7.93 2.17 4.24
N SER A 31 6.75 2.29 3.63
CA SER A 31 6.07 3.57 3.42
C SER A 31 4.79 3.63 4.26
N THR A 32 4.64 4.68 5.07
CA THR A 32 3.46 4.89 5.92
C THR A 32 2.54 5.94 5.31
N PHE A 33 1.31 5.52 4.99
CA PHE A 33 0.28 6.36 4.37
C PHE A 33 -0.77 6.77 5.40
N ALA A 34 -1.21 8.03 5.32
CA ALA A 34 -2.35 8.53 6.08
C ALA A 34 -3.65 8.25 5.31
N ILE A 35 -4.37 7.19 5.68
CA ILE A 35 -5.60 6.80 5.00
C ILE A 35 -6.77 7.61 5.55
N SER A 36 -7.39 8.46 4.72
CA SER A 36 -8.56 9.23 5.11
C SER A 36 -9.68 8.32 5.59
N GLN A 37 -10.28 8.68 6.72
CA GLN A 37 -11.45 8.00 7.25
C GLN A 37 -12.70 8.82 6.95
N VAL A 38 -13.78 8.16 6.53
CA VAL A 38 -15.09 8.79 6.36
C VAL A 38 -16.08 8.12 7.30
N ARG A 39 -17.01 8.90 7.87
CA ARG A 39 -18.07 8.33 8.73
C ARG A 39 -19.08 7.53 7.93
N GLU A 40 -19.34 7.97 6.70
CA GLU A 40 -20.38 7.45 5.80
C GLU A 40 -19.74 7.14 4.43
N GLY A 41 -20.26 6.15 3.69
CA GLY A 41 -19.83 5.86 2.31
C GLY A 41 -18.57 4.99 2.14
N GLY A 42 -17.96 4.51 3.23
CA GLY A 42 -16.99 3.40 3.17
C GLY A 42 -15.72 3.64 2.33
N PHE A 43 -15.22 4.88 2.27
CA PHE A 43 -14.06 5.26 1.47
C PHE A 43 -12.81 4.45 1.80
N TYR A 44 -12.10 4.04 0.75
CA TYR A 44 -10.74 3.54 0.83
C TYR A 44 -10.03 3.86 -0.49
N PRO A 45 -8.77 4.32 -0.47
CA PRO A 45 -8.07 4.71 -1.68
C PRO A 45 -7.90 3.51 -2.61
N SER A 46 -8.24 3.69 -3.89
CA SER A 46 -8.19 2.65 -4.93
C SER A 46 -6.77 2.18 -5.25
N THR A 47 -5.76 3.00 -4.96
CA THR A 47 -4.33 2.66 -5.13
C THR A 47 -3.81 1.67 -4.10
N LEU A 48 -4.56 1.44 -3.02
CA LEU A 48 -4.22 0.49 -1.98
C LEU A 48 -5.26 -0.62 -1.93
N GLU A 49 -4.83 -1.80 -1.48
CA GLU A 49 -5.73 -2.91 -1.20
C GLU A 49 -5.96 -3.00 0.31
N LYS A 50 -7.21 -3.25 0.74
CA LYS A 50 -7.52 -3.54 2.15
C LYS A 50 -6.84 -4.87 2.54
N GLY A 51 -6.29 -4.94 3.76
CA GLY A 51 -5.62 -6.15 4.27
C GLY A 51 -4.21 -6.43 3.73
N ARG A 52 -3.81 -5.88 2.58
CA ARG A 52 -2.43 -6.03 2.07
C ARG A 52 -1.44 -5.12 2.79
N ARG A 53 -0.28 -5.67 3.15
CA ARG A 53 0.85 -4.97 3.78
C ARG A 53 2.08 -4.86 2.87
N SER A 54 2.04 -5.46 1.69
CA SER A 54 3.13 -5.40 0.72
C SER A 54 2.62 -4.91 -0.62
N GLU A 55 3.45 -4.13 -1.32
CA GLU A 55 3.23 -3.70 -2.68
C GLU A 55 3.10 -4.92 -3.61
N ARG A 56 2.16 -4.86 -4.56
CA ARG A 56 1.95 -5.97 -5.51
C ARG A 56 3.14 -6.17 -6.44
N ALA A 57 3.80 -5.08 -6.85
CA ALA A 57 5.01 -5.14 -7.66
C ALA A 57 6.17 -5.85 -6.95
N LEU A 58 6.33 -5.65 -5.63
CA LEU A 58 7.32 -6.37 -4.84
C LEU A 58 7.04 -7.88 -4.86
N LEU A 59 5.78 -8.28 -4.63
CA LEU A 59 5.39 -9.70 -4.64
C LEU A 59 5.62 -10.37 -5.99
N ILE A 60 5.32 -9.66 -7.09
CA ILE A 60 5.54 -10.18 -8.45
C ILE A 60 7.03 -10.36 -8.73
N ALA A 61 7.87 -9.38 -8.37
CA ALA A 61 9.32 -9.49 -8.56
C ALA A 61 9.92 -10.69 -7.79
N LEU A 62 9.46 -10.94 -6.56
CA LEU A 62 9.89 -12.11 -5.79
C LEU A 62 9.46 -13.43 -6.45
N ALA A 63 8.21 -13.51 -6.91
CA ALA A 63 7.70 -14.69 -7.59
C ALA A 63 8.47 -14.96 -8.90
N GLU A 64 8.76 -13.90 -9.66
CA GLU A 64 9.53 -13.97 -10.89
C GLU A 64 10.94 -14.53 -10.65
N MET A 65 11.65 -14.07 -9.60
CA MET A 65 12.96 -14.63 -9.23
C MET A 65 12.89 -16.13 -8.96
N VAL A 66 11.86 -16.59 -8.25
CA VAL A 66 11.66 -18.02 -7.97
C VAL A 66 11.41 -18.80 -9.26
N VAL A 67 10.57 -18.28 -10.16
CA VAL A 67 10.29 -18.88 -11.48
C VAL A 67 11.55 -18.95 -12.35
N GLN A 68 12.42 -17.94 -12.26
CA GLN A 68 13.71 -17.90 -12.95
C GLN A 68 14.79 -18.80 -12.30
N GLY A 69 14.46 -19.53 -11.24
CA GLY A 69 15.35 -20.51 -10.60
C GLY A 69 16.25 -19.95 -9.51
N VAL A 70 16.00 -18.73 -9.02
CA VAL A 70 16.69 -18.18 -7.85
C VAL A 70 16.19 -18.91 -6.60
N SER A 71 17.11 -19.47 -5.81
CA SER A 71 16.75 -20.17 -4.58
C SER A 71 16.11 -19.23 -3.56
N ILE A 72 15.16 -19.72 -2.75
CA ILE A 72 14.45 -18.91 -1.73
C ILE A 72 15.42 -18.20 -0.78
N ARG A 73 16.52 -18.86 -0.40
CA ARG A 73 17.57 -18.25 0.44
C ARG A 73 18.23 -17.07 -0.27
N ARG A 74 18.54 -17.20 -1.56
CA ARG A 74 19.15 -16.13 -2.34
C ARG A 74 18.17 -14.99 -2.62
N VAL A 75 16.89 -15.28 -2.82
CA VAL A 75 15.83 -14.26 -2.89
C VAL A 75 15.77 -13.45 -1.60
N LYS A 76 15.86 -14.10 -0.43
CA LYS A 76 15.93 -13.42 0.87
C LYS A 76 17.12 -12.44 0.90
N THR A 77 18.33 -12.92 0.59
CA THR A 77 19.56 -12.09 0.58
C THR A 77 19.46 -10.90 -0.38
N ILE A 78 19.01 -11.12 -1.62
CA ILE A 78 18.85 -10.05 -2.62
C ILE A 78 17.88 -8.98 -2.12
N THR A 79 16.76 -9.39 -1.51
CA THR A 79 15.73 -8.45 -1.07
C THR A 79 16.17 -7.65 0.16
N GLU A 80 16.96 -8.26 1.03
CA GLU A 80 17.58 -7.57 2.17
C GLU A 80 18.61 -6.54 1.71
N GLU A 81 19.50 -6.92 0.79
CA GLU A 81 20.54 -6.03 0.26
C GLU A 81 19.97 -4.87 -0.55
N LEU A 82 18.97 -5.12 -1.41
CA LEU A 82 18.45 -4.11 -2.33
C LEU A 82 17.31 -3.27 -1.75
N CYS A 83 16.43 -3.90 -0.96
CA CYS A 83 15.22 -3.23 -0.45
C CYS A 83 15.29 -2.93 1.05
N GLY A 84 16.27 -3.46 1.79
CA GLY A 84 16.36 -3.31 3.25
C GLY A 84 15.20 -4.00 3.98
N ILE A 85 14.56 -4.99 3.36
CA ILE A 85 13.38 -5.67 3.90
C ILE A 85 13.69 -7.13 4.19
N GLU A 86 13.54 -7.52 5.45
CA GLU A 86 13.55 -8.93 5.86
C GLU A 86 12.26 -9.62 5.38
N ILE A 87 12.43 -10.66 4.56
CA ILE A 87 11.37 -11.56 4.13
C ILE A 87 11.64 -12.94 4.73
N SER A 88 10.66 -13.46 5.48
CA SER A 88 10.72 -14.84 5.95
C SER A 88 10.46 -15.79 4.78
N ALA A 89 11.15 -16.93 4.78
CA ALA A 89 10.74 -18.05 3.95
C ALA A 89 9.29 -18.42 4.33
N MET A 90 8.48 -18.68 3.30
CA MET A 90 7.11 -19.20 3.44
C MET A 90 7.16 -20.70 3.77
#